data_AF-A0A9J7DFV3-F1
#
_entry.id   AF-A0A9J7DFV3-F1
#
_cell.length_a   1.000
_cell.length_b   1.000
_cell.length_c   1.000
_cell.angle_alpha   90.00
_cell.angle_beta   90.00
_cell.angle_gamma   90.00
#
_symmetry.space_group_name_H-M   'P 1'
#
loop_
_entity.id
_entity.type
_entity.pdbx_description
1 polymer ?
#
loop_
_entity_poly.entity_id
_entity_poly.type
_entity_poly.pdbx_seq_one_letter_code
_entity_poly.pdbx_strand_id
1 'polypeptide(L)'
;MKIHIQSPKSTKVVKFMDSKFNICDTLKRQNVQVPMVRSIFYEILQKSNLPYSCPIGKDLYFNMTDFRLTDSIFPIYTLYVNFNFIVNFINDNKPFAVLLLQGRTVGK
;
A
#
# COMPACT_ATOMS: atom_id res chain seq x y z
N MET A 1 -6.27 5.36 0.99
CA MET A 1 -5.76 4.16 1.66
C MET A 1 -6.22 4.19 3.10
N LYS A 2 -6.92 3.16 3.55
CA LYS A 2 -7.45 3.02 4.91
C LYS A 2 -6.99 1.69 5.48
N ILE A 3 -6.44 1.71 6.69
CA ILE A 3 -6.05 0.51 7.42
C ILE A 3 -6.83 0.47 8.72
N HIS A 4 -7.57 -0.62 8.91
CA HIS A 4 -8.23 -0.92 10.17
C HIS A 4 -7.53 -2.12 10.79
N ILE A 5 -7.28 -2.06 12.10
CA ILE A 5 -6.66 -3.14 12.87
C ILE A 5 -7.60 -3.61 13.96
N GLN A 6 -7.55 -4.91 14.23
CA GLN A 6 -8.26 -5.54 15.33
C GLN A 6 -7.28 -6.40 16.10
N SER A 7 -7.13 -6.11 17.39
CA SER A 7 -6.28 -6.89 18.28
C SER A 7 -6.92 -8.25 18.56
N PRO A 8 -6.15 -9.36 18.67
CA PRO A 8 -6.71 -10.67 19.00
C PRO A 8 -7.46 -10.69 20.34
N LYS A 9 -7.05 -9.82 21.28
CA LYS A 9 -7.63 -9.73 22.64
C LYS A 9 -8.80 -8.76 22.74
N SER A 10 -9.18 -8.07 21.66
CA SER A 10 -10.22 -7.04 21.68
C SER A 10 -11.09 -7.08 20.44
N THR A 11 -12.41 -6.96 20.62
CA THR A 11 -13.37 -6.85 19.52
C THR A 11 -13.40 -5.46 18.89
N LYS A 12 -12.69 -4.47 19.46
CA LYS A 12 -12.65 -3.10 18.93
C LYS A 12 -11.77 -3.04 17.69
N VAL A 13 -12.40 -2.70 16.56
CA VAL A 13 -11.72 -2.34 15.30
C VAL A 13 -11.31 -0.88 15.38
N VAL A 14 -10.01 -0.61 15.23
CA VAL A 14 -9.44 0.75 15.31
C VAL A 14 -8.88 1.15 13.94
N LYS A 15 -9.12 2.40 13.56
CA LYS A 15 -8.57 2.98 12.33
C LYS A 15 -7.10 3.36 12.57
N PHE A 16 -6.19 2.53 12.06
CA PHE A 16 -4.75 2.73 12.24
C PHE A 16 -4.21 3.82 11.33
N MET A 17 -4.67 3.87 10.08
CA MET A 17 -4.23 4.86 9.11
C MET A 17 -5.35 5.22 8.14
N ASP A 18 -5.46 6.52 7.84
CA ASP A 18 -6.18 7.03 6.68
C ASP A 18 -5.29 8.01 5.95
N SER A 19 -4.96 7.72 4.71
CA SER A 19 -4.09 8.57 3.92
C SER A 19 -4.56 8.59 2.47
N LYS A 20 -4.55 9.78 1.89
CA LYS A 20 -4.76 9.99 0.46
C LYS A 20 -3.41 10.34 -0.15
N PHE A 21 -3.08 9.65 -1.24
CA PHE A 21 -1.86 9.88 -1.98
C PHE A 21 -2.23 10.30 -3.40
N ASN A 22 -1.55 11.31 -3.92
CA ASN A 22 -1.57 11.59 -5.35
C ASN A 22 -0.54 10.68 -6.01
N ILE A 23 -0.98 9.71 -6.80
CA ILE A 23 -0.10 8.76 -7.49
C ILE A 23 0.93 9.50 -8.35
N CYS A 24 0.54 10.57 -9.04
CA CYS A 24 1.45 11.27 -9.95
C CYS A 24 2.56 12.04 -9.21
N ASP A 25 2.22 12.68 -8.09
CA ASP A 25 3.23 13.32 -7.23
C ASP A 25 4.11 12.28 -6.53
N THR A 26 3.51 11.15 -6.13
CA THR A 26 4.23 10.07 -5.46
C THR A 26 5.22 9.38 -6.39
N LEU A 27 4.85 9.14 -7.65
CA LEU A 27 5.76 8.59 -8.66
C LEU A 27 6.92 9.56 -8.95
N LYS A 28 6.61 10.85 -9.12
CA LYS A 28 7.61 11.86 -9.50
C LYS A 28 8.57 12.23 -8.38
N ARG A 29 8.07 12.35 -7.15
CA ARG A 29 8.86 12.84 -6.00
C ARG A 29 9.27 11.74 -5.03
N GLN A 30 8.70 10.53 -5.14
CA GLN A 30 8.85 9.43 -4.19
C GLN A 30 8.62 9.84 -2.72
N ASN A 31 7.85 10.91 -2.51
CA ASN A 31 7.73 11.55 -1.21
C ASN A 31 6.56 10.98 -0.41
N VAL A 32 6.73 9.75 0.06
CA VAL A 32 5.78 9.09 0.97
C VAL A 32 6.22 9.31 2.41
N GLN A 33 5.37 9.96 3.21
CA GLN A 33 5.67 10.29 4.61
C GLN A 33 5.74 9.05 5.53
N VAL A 34 5.06 7.96 5.16
CA VAL A 34 5.01 6.73 5.96
C VAL A 34 6.12 5.79 5.51
N PRO A 35 7.14 5.49 6.34
CA PRO A 35 8.33 4.73 5.94
C PRO A 35 8.04 3.33 5.38
N MET A 36 7.06 2.63 5.98
CA MET A 36 6.60 1.31 5.51
C MET A 36 6.04 1.41 4.10
N VAL A 37 5.13 2.37 3.86
CA VAL A 37 4.50 2.58 2.56
C VAL A 37 5.56 3.00 1.53
N ARG A 38 6.51 3.85 1.91
CA ARG A 38 7.64 4.24 1.06
C ARG A 38 8.45 3.04 0.60
N SER A 39 8.79 2.13 1.51
CA SER A 39 9.58 0.94 1.20
C SER A 39 8.85 0.00 0.24
N ILE A 40 7.55 -0.22 0.47
CA ILE A 40 6.69 -1.00 -0.44
C ILE A 40 6.64 -0.34 -1.83
N PHE A 41 6.39 0.97 -1.91
CA PHE A 41 6.36 1.68 -3.20
C PHE A 41 7.70 1.61 -3.93
N TYR A 42 8.81 1.73 -3.20
CA TYR A 42 10.14 1.64 -3.78
C TYR A 42 10.39 0.26 -4.39
N GLU A 43 10.05 -0.80 -3.66
CA GLU A 43 10.19 -2.17 -4.16
C GLU A 43 9.28 -2.44 -5.36
N ILE A 44 8.02 -1.97 -5.32
CA ILE A 44 7.11 -2.05 -6.46
C ILE A 44 7.71 -1.35 -7.68
N LEU A 45 8.20 -0.12 -7.54
CA LEU A 45 8.78 0.64 -8.66
C LEU A 45 10.06 0.00 -9.22
N GLN A 46 10.88 -0.62 -8.37
CA GLN A 46 12.08 -1.32 -8.82
C GLN A 46 11.78 -2.65 -9.51
N LYS A 47 10.72 -3.35 -9.09
CA LYS A 47 10.38 -4.71 -9.54
C LYS A 47 9.25 -4.75 -10.56
N SER A 48 8.72 -3.59 -10.93
CA SER A 48 7.68 -3.47 -11.95
C SER A 48 8.14 -2.58 -13.09
N ASN A 49 7.51 -2.78 -14.25
CA ASN A 49 7.70 -1.91 -15.42
C ASN A 49 6.81 -0.65 -15.35
N LEU A 50 6.51 -0.15 -14.14
CA LEU A 50 5.67 1.04 -13.95
C LEU A 50 6.48 2.32 -14.23
N PRO A 51 5.90 3.31 -14.94
CA PRO A 51 6.59 4.57 -15.20
C PRO A 51 6.73 5.40 -13.92
N TYR A 52 7.86 6.10 -13.80
CA TYR A 52 8.14 7.04 -12.70
C TYR A 52 7.40 8.39 -12.82
N SER A 53 6.59 8.55 -13.85
CA SER A 53 5.80 9.76 -14.09
C SER A 53 4.46 9.41 -14.72
N CYS A 54 3.42 10.17 -14.37
CA CYS A 54 2.17 10.19 -15.12
C CYS A 54 2.35 10.92 -16.46
N PRO A 55 1.54 10.61 -17.49
CA PRO A 55 0.40 9.68 -17.49
C PRO A 55 0.80 8.20 -17.60
N ILE A 56 0.02 7.33 -16.96
CA ILE A 56 0.15 5.88 -17.10
C ILE A 56 -0.59 5.47 -18.38
N GLY A 57 0.13 4.90 -19.35
CA GLY A 57 -0.45 4.48 -20.63
C GLY A 57 -1.56 3.44 -20.45
N LYS A 58 -2.67 3.60 -21.19
CA LYS A 58 -3.89 2.78 -21.04
C LYS A 58 -3.73 1.34 -21.52
N ASP A 59 -2.86 1.09 -22.49
CA ASP A 59 -2.70 -0.21 -23.18
C ASP A 59 -1.35 -0.88 -22.89
N LEU A 60 -0.69 -0.51 -21.79
CA LEU A 60 0.56 -1.12 -21.37
C LEU A 60 0.29 -2.24 -20.35
N TYR A 61 0.86 -3.41 -20.60
CA TYR A 61 0.89 -4.48 -19.61
C TYR A 61 1.96 -4.18 -18.57
N PHE A 62 1.51 -3.91 -17.35
CA PHE A 62 2.40 -3.73 -16.20
C PHE A 62 2.61 -5.07 -15.52
N ASN A 63 3.81 -5.62 -15.70
CA ASN A 63 4.24 -6.82 -15.01
C ASN A 63 5.11 -6.44 -13.81
N MET A 64 4.90 -7.17 -12.72
CA MET A 64 5.73 -7.11 -11.51
C MET A 64 6.22 -8.53 -11.23
N THR A 65 7.53 -8.71 -11.19
CA THR A 65 8.17 -10.01 -10.95
C THR A 65 9.04 -9.95 -9.71
N ASP A 66 9.09 -11.04 -8.95
CA ASP A 66 9.94 -11.17 -7.76
C ASP A 66 9.71 -10.13 -6.65
N PHE A 67 8.46 -9.71 -6.45
CA PHE A 67 8.08 -8.89 -5.30
C PHE A 67 8.22 -9.71 -4.00
N ARG A 68 9.04 -9.24 -3.05
CA ARG A 68 9.38 -9.97 -1.82
C ARG A 68 9.15 -9.09 -0.60
N LEU A 69 8.03 -9.34 0.08
CA LEU A 69 7.77 -8.75 1.39
C LEU A 69 8.73 -9.33 2.44
N THR A 70 9.80 -8.61 2.76
CA THR A 70 10.75 -8.97 3.82
C THR A 70 10.44 -8.25 5.13
N ASP A 71 10.88 -8.85 6.24
CA ASP A 71 10.73 -8.32 7.61
C ASP A 71 11.28 -6.88 7.75
N SER A 72 12.22 -6.46 6.89
CA SER A 72 12.81 -5.11 6.85
C SER A 72 11.83 -3.99 6.43
N ILE A 73 10.74 -4.33 5.73
CA ILE A 73 9.72 -3.37 5.29
C ILE A 73 8.81 -3.00 6.46
N PHE A 74 8.65 -3.93 7.41
CA PHE A 74 7.81 -3.76 8.57
C PHE A 74 8.60 -3.09 9.70
N PRO A 75 8.16 -1.91 10.17
CA PRO A 75 8.79 -1.27 11.31
C PRO A 75 8.71 -2.14 12.58
N ILE A 76 9.64 -1.94 13.52
CA ILE A 76 9.71 -2.70 14.78
C ILE A 76 8.40 -2.58 15.61
N TYR A 77 7.65 -1.50 15.42
CA TYR A 77 6.35 -1.27 16.06
C TYR A 77 5.16 -1.98 15.38
N THR A 78 5.41 -2.84 14.38
CA THR A 78 4.34 -3.57 13.70
C THR A 78 3.71 -4.58 14.66
N LEU A 79 2.43 -4.37 14.98
CA LEU A 79 1.70 -5.18 15.94
C LEU A 79 1.18 -6.47 15.31
N TYR A 80 1.08 -7.52 16.13
CA TYR A 80 0.42 -8.77 15.77
C TYR A 80 -1.11 -8.63 15.85
N VAL A 81 -1.73 -8.24 14.74
CA VAL A 81 -3.16 -7.94 14.65
C VAL A 81 -3.77 -8.47 13.35
N ASN A 82 -5.08 -8.65 13.37
CA ASN A 82 -5.85 -8.79 12.14
C ASN A 82 -5.98 -7.40 11.52
N PHE A 83 -5.74 -7.27 10.23
CA PHE A 83 -5.83 -6.00 9.53
C PHE A 83 -6.70 -6.10 8.29
N ASN A 84 -7.44 -5.03 8.04
CA ASN A 84 -8.20 -4.82 6.82
C ASN A 84 -7.67 -3.55 6.14
N PHE A 85 -7.14 -3.75 4.95
CA PHE A 85 -6.51 -2.77 4.11
C PHE A 85 -7.38 -2.47 2.90
N ILE A 86 -7.75 -1.20 2.75
CA ILE A 86 -8.64 -0.73 1.69
C ILE A 86 -7.94 0.39 0.92
N VAL A 87 -7.73 0.19 -0.37
CA VAL A 87 -7.23 1.22 -1.28
C VAL A 87 -8.24 1.48 -2.38
N ASN A 88 -8.68 2.72 -2.47
CA ASN A 88 -9.56 3.19 -3.52
C ASN A 88 -8.72 3.96 -4.53
N PHE A 89 -8.75 3.53 -5.78
CA PHE A 89 -8.13 4.22 -6.90
C PHE A 89 -9.18 5.08 -7.58
N ILE A 90 -8.89 6.38 -7.67
CA ILE A 90 -9.82 7.40 -8.13
C ILE A 90 -9.10 8.20 -9.22
N ASN A 91 -9.73 8.34 -10.39
CA ASN A 91 -9.28 9.20 -11.46
C ASN A 91 -10.38 10.22 -11.76
N ASP A 92 -10.08 11.51 -11.74
CA ASP A 92 -11.06 12.60 -11.94
C ASP A 92 -12.35 12.45 -11.10
N ASN A 93 -12.18 12.15 -9.80
CA ASN A 93 -13.26 11.85 -8.84
C ASN A 93 -14.13 10.63 -9.17
N LYS A 94 -13.79 9.85 -10.20
CA LYS A 94 -14.45 8.59 -10.52
C LYS A 94 -13.61 7.42 -9.98
N PRO A 95 -14.13 6.63 -9.01
CA PRO A 95 -13.44 5.42 -8.58
C PRO A 95 -13.42 4.42 -9.73
N PHE A 96 -12.25 3.89 -10.06
CA PHE A 96 -12.09 2.91 -11.14
C PHE A 96 -11.62 1.55 -10.64
N ALA A 97 -11.02 1.48 -9.45
CA ALA A 97 -10.62 0.22 -8.82
C ALA A 97 -10.66 0.33 -7.29
N VAL A 98 -10.95 -0.78 -6.63
CA VAL A 98 -10.89 -0.93 -5.18
C VAL A 98 -10.09 -2.19 -4.87
N LEU A 99 -9.02 -2.03 -4.11
CA LEU A 99 -8.24 -3.14 -3.57
C LEU A 99 -8.65 -3.35 -2.12
N LEU A 100 -9.17 -4.55 -1.84
CA LEU A 100 -9.49 -5.02 -0.49
C LEU A 100 -8.51 -6.13 -0.16
N LEU A 101 -7.74 -5.93 0.91
CA LEU A 101 -6.80 -6.92 1.40
C LEU A 101 -7.06 -7.14 2.88
N GLN A 102 -7.33 -8.38 3.25
CA GLN A 102 -7.54 -8.80 4.61
C GLN A 102 -6.47 -9.79 4.98
N GLY A 103 -5.91 -9.63 6.17
CA GLY A 103 -4.82 -10.47 6.60
C GLY A 103 -4.64 -10.44 8.11
N ARG A 104 -3.69 -11.23 8.56
CA ARG A 104 -3.21 -11.22 9.93
C ARG A 104 -1.70 -11.25 9.91
N THR A 105 -1.09 -10.45 10.75
CA THR A 105 0.35 -10.56 11.03
C THR A 105 0.54 -11.70 12.03
N VAL A 106 1.34 -12.70 11.66
CA VAL A 106 1.70 -13.83 12.54
C VAL A 106 3.14 -13.66 13.01
N GLY A 107 3.42 -14.04 14.25
CA GLY A 107 4.80 -14.18 14.72
C GLY A 107 5.50 -15.33 14.01
N LYS A 108 6.82 -15.24 13.92
CA LYS A 108 7.70 -16.30 13.44
C LYS A 108 7.68 -17.49 14.40
#